data_AF-A0A6M0J8S3-F1
#
_entry.id   AF-A0A6M0J8S3-F1
#
_cell.length_a   1.000
_cell.length_b   1.000
_cell.length_c   1.000
_cell.angle_alpha   90.00
_cell.angle_beta   90.00
_cell.angle_gamma   90.00
#
_symmetry.space_group_name_H-M   'P 1'
#
loop_
_entity.id
_entity.type
_entity.pdbx_description
1 polymer ?
#
loop_
_entity_poly.entity_id
_entity_poly.type
_entity_poly.pdbx_seq_one_letter_code
_entity_poly.pdbx_strand_id
1 'polypeptide(L)' 'MSKIKVDEVICIKGSTLIVFYTPGQCWEFRIISRTGGIFGEQKIYYTAEAALRTGLEWLRDER' A
#
# COMPACT_ATOMS: atom_id res chain seq x y z
N MET A 1 -12.49 -17.88 -6.98
CA MET A 1 -11.37 -17.00 -7.39
C MET A 1 -11.41 -15.75 -6.55
N SER A 2 -10.51 -15.67 -5.58
CA SER A 2 -10.45 -14.50 -4.72
C SER A 2 -9.69 -13.40 -5.46
N LYS A 3 -10.42 -12.36 -5.89
CA LYS A 3 -9.87 -11.28 -6.70
C LYS A 3 -9.18 -10.25 -5.80
N ILE A 4 -7.97 -9.85 -6.15
CA ILE A 4 -7.36 -8.66 -5.58
C ILE A 4 -8.10 -7.45 -6.15
N LYS A 5 -8.54 -6.53 -5.30
CA LYS A 5 -9.13 -5.25 -5.72
C LYS A 5 -8.17 -4.13 -5.35
N VAL A 6 -7.67 -3.40 -6.33
CA VAL A 6 -6.93 -2.15 -6.06
C VAL A 6 -7.94 -1.06 -5.77
N ASP A 7 -7.72 -0.32 -4.69
CA ASP A 7 -8.58 0.78 -4.26
C ASP A 7 -7.93 2.13 -4.58
N GLU A 8 -6.66 2.30 -4.25
CA GLU A 8 -5.89 3.50 -4.59
C GLU A 8 -4.49 3.20 -5.11
N VAL A 9 -4.02 4.06 -6.00
CA VAL A 9 -2.64 4.12 -6.48
C VAL A 9 -2.17 5.57 -6.45
N ILE A 10 -1.11 5.83 -5.69
CA ILE A 10 -0.59 7.19 -5.48
C ILE A 10 0.88 7.22 -5.85
N CYS A 11 1.26 8.16 -6.71
CA CYS A 11 2.64 8.38 -7.12
C CYS A 11 3.17 9.67 -6.49
N ILE A 12 4.18 9.57 -5.63
CA ILE A 12 4.80 10.72 -4.97
C ILE A 12 6.32 10.60 -5.09
N LYS A 13 6.96 11.63 -5.63
CA LYS A 13 8.43 11.73 -5.77
C LYS A 13 9.08 10.50 -6.44
N GLY A 14 8.39 9.82 -7.34
CA GLY A 14 8.90 8.64 -8.04
C GLY A 14 8.75 7.32 -7.28
N SER A 15 8.15 7.35 -6.08
CA SER A 15 7.70 6.16 -5.36
C SER A 15 6.19 6.00 -5.55
N THR A 16 5.71 4.75 -5.60
CA THR A 16 4.31 4.40 -5.88
C THR A 16 3.73 3.64 -4.70
N LEU A 17 2.71 4.19 -4.05
CA LEU A 17 1.92 3.52 -3.03
C LEU A 17 0.68 2.88 -3.69
N ILE A 18 0.43 1.62 -3.38
CA ILE A 18 -0.73 0.86 -3.86
C ILE A 18 -1.47 0.34 -2.63
N VAL A 19 -2.76 0.63 -2.54
CA VAL A 19 -3.66 0.09 -1.52
C VAL A 19 -4.60 -0.90 -2.18
N PHE A 20 -4.68 -2.11 -1.65
CA PHE A 20 -5.45 -3.19 -2.24
C PHE A 20 -6.12 -4.08 -1.20
N TYR A 21 -7.28 -4.61 -1.57
CA TYR A 21 -8.04 -5.57 -0.80
C TYR A 21 -7.68 -6.98 -1.22
N THR A 22 -7.36 -7.82 -0.25
CA THR A 22 -6.95 -9.19 -0.50
C THR A 22 -8.07 -10.20 -0.27
N PRO A 23 -7.93 -11.40 -0.88
CA PRO A 23 -8.75 -12.57 -0.61
C PRO A 23 -9.02 -12.89 0.87
N GLY A 24 -8.08 -12.53 1.74
CA GLY A 24 -8.17 -12.73 3.19
C GLY A 24 -9.13 -11.77 3.89
N GLN A 25 -9.92 -11.01 3.13
CA GLN A 25 -10.84 -9.97 3.63
C GLN A 25 -10.15 -8.81 4.34
N CYS A 26 -8.89 -8.54 3.98
CA CYS A 26 -8.04 -7.57 4.64
C CYS A 26 -7.57 -6.50 3.66
N TRP A 27 -7.35 -5.29 4.15
CA TRP A 27 -6.68 -4.23 3.40
C TRP A 27 -5.18 -4.32 3.65
N GLU A 28 -4.42 -4.15 2.57
CA GLU A 28 -2.96 -4.14 2.56
C GLU A 28 -2.46 -2.99 1.69
N PHE A 29 -1.21 -2.59 1.91
CA PHE A 29 -0.54 -1.63 1.04
C PHE A 29 0.85 -2.12 0.63
N ARG A 30 1.33 -1.64 -0.51
CA ARG A 30 2.73 -1.77 -0.93
C ARG A 30 3.24 -0.47 -1.48
N ILE A 31 4.51 -0.19 -1.20
CA ILE A 31 5.26 0.94 -1.74
C ILE A 31 6.32 0.39 -2.69
N ILE A 32 6.35 0.90 -3.90
CA ILE A 32 7.42 0.67 -4.87
C ILE A 32 8.28 1.93 -4.84
N SER A 33 9.50 1.85 -4.32
CA SER A 33 10.40 3.00 -4.32
C SER A 33 10.91 3.32 -5.72
N ARG A 34 11.48 4.51 -5.88
CA ARG A 34 12.12 4.93 -7.12
C ARG A 34 13.24 3.98 -7.58
N THR A 35 13.91 3.29 -6.66
CA THR A 35 14.97 2.33 -6.97
C THR A 35 14.44 0.94 -7.36
N GLY A 36 13.11 0.76 -7.37
CA GLY A 36 12.45 -0.52 -7.64
C GLY A 36 12.34 -1.43 -6.42
N GLY A 37 12.68 -0.95 -5.22
CA GLY A 37 12.46 -1.67 -3.98
C GLY A 37 10.97 -1.77 -3.67
N ILE A 38 10.52 -2.91 -3.13
CA ILE A 38 9.12 -3.11 -2.76
C ILE A 38 9.05 -3.23 -1.24
N PHE A 39 8.34 -2.31 -0.62
CA PHE A 39 8.12 -2.21 0.81
C PHE A 39 6.65 -2.38 1.15
N GLY A 40 6.38 -2.75 2.38
CA GLY A 40 5.04 -2.96 2.90
C GLY A 40 5.10 -3.90 4.09
N GLU A 41 4.07 -3.86 4.91
CA GLU A 41 3.94 -4.78 6.05
C GLU A 41 2.84 -5.81 5.79
N GLN A 42 3.05 -7.04 6.28
CA GLN A 42 1.99 -8.06 6.36
C GLN A 42 1.11 -7.79 7.60
N LYS A 43 0.52 -6.60 7.65
CA LYS A 43 -0.45 -6.24 8.67
C LYS A 43 -1.82 -6.09 8.05
N ILE A 44 -2.80 -6.63 8.77
CA ILE A 44 -4.19 -6.57 8.37
C ILE A 44 -4.75 -5.20 8.76
N TYR A 45 -5.12 -4.40 7.76
CA TYR A 45 -5.90 -3.19 7.98
C TYR A 45 -7.39 -3.48 7.79
N TYR A 46 -8.22 -2.97 8.70
CA TYR A 46 -9.67 -3.15 8.65
C TYR A 46 -10.34 -2.23 7.63
N THR A 47 -9.69 -1.13 7.22
CA THR A 47 -10.19 -0.17 6.23
C THR A 47 -9.12 0.21 5.22
N ALA A 48 -9.53 0.54 3.98
CA ALA A 48 -8.64 1.06 2.95
C ALA A 48 -7.94 2.35 3.41
N GLU A 49 -8.68 3.22 4.09
CA GLU A 49 -8.15 4.47 4.63
C GLU A 49 -7.03 4.24 5.67
N ALA A 50 -7.14 3.21 6.51
CA ALA A 50 -6.09 2.89 7.48
C ALA A 50 -4.81 2.42 6.77
N ALA A 51 -4.93 1.54 5.77
CA ALA A 51 -3.81 1.09 4.96
C ALA A 51 -3.16 2.26 4.20
N LEU A 52 -3.98 3.16 3.65
CA LEU A 52 -3.53 4.36 2.95
C LEU A 52 -2.75 5.29 3.87
N ARG A 53 -3.29 5.64 5.04
CA ARG A 53 -2.65 6.56 5.98
C ARG A 53 -1.27 6.04 6.40
N THR A 54 -1.19 4.76 6.79
CA THR A 54 0.11 4.16 7.14
C THR A 54 1.08 4.12 5.96
N GLY A 55 0.60 3.77 4.76
CA GLY A 55 1.43 3.82 3.55
C GLY A 55 1.95 5.23 3.24
N LEU A 56 1.14 6.26 3.43
CA LEU A 56 1.56 7.66 3.26
C LEU A 56 2.59 8.10 4.31
N GLU A 57 2.46 7.63 5.55
CA GLU A 57 3.46 7.89 6.60
C GLU A 57 4.81 7.25 6.25
N TRP A 58 4.81 5.99 5.81
CA TRP A 58 6.02 5.30 5.37
C TRP A 58 6.67 5.99 4.17
N LEU A 59 5.88 6.44 3.20
CA LEU A 59 6.39 7.12 2.02
C LEU A 59 6.99 8.50 2.34
N ARG A 60 6.60 9.12 3.46
CA ARG A 60 7.25 10.34 3.98
C ARG A 60 8.57 10.04 4.68
N ASP A 61 8.70 8.87 5.28
CA ASP A 61 9.91 8.43 5.99
C ASP A 61 10.99 7.86 5.06
N GLU A 62 10.63 7.51 3.82
CA GLU A 62 11.56 7.17 2.72
C GLU A 62 12.40 8.42 2.35
N ARG A 63 13.45 8.68 3.13
CA ARG A 63 14.47 9.74 2.94
C ARG A 63 15.62 9.30 2.04
#